data_AF-A0A1Z8B917-F1
#
_entry.id   AF-A0A1Z8B917-F1
#
_cell.length_a   1.000
_cell.length_b   1.000
_cell.length_c   1.000
_cell.angle_alpha   90.00
_cell.angle_beta   90.00
_cell.angle_gamma   90.00
#
_symmetry.space_group_name_H-M   'P 1'
#
loop_
_entity.id
_entity.type
_entity.pdbx_description
1 polymer ?
#
loop_
_entity_poly.entity_id
_entity_poly.type
_entity_poly.pdbx_seq_one_letter_code
_entity_poly.pdbx_strand_id
1 'polypeptide(L)'
;MTTIPYSMFRKSYFYYVFIIVLTVTVISISSCEKDEVFEEAQNELNFPEIQGRFVHGKDLLQTPIIGDKINSLSSSVVSKSTNASGIQIDTSRIQVIESVDYKSYTFQIVQDSVERQSLLRNYMITIVNDTTTIQHLFNYEILPSGAYNMDNIQATLVTGDSLIPSFLKCIQTSFTTRTDCFEIGCSGEGHLPGDSECGIANGTYPGTPGYIYCTNSWAVVRENGPCGGADTGSGPGAGDGGSSVVIPVVPVDEEEVSDESCTALGLKLNKAEDQRIINELKNSTHLNYESGYKEENGQFINLTNPNANELYLPITLTTVGAYHNHNENYLKREGNTEVFQNTIKTFSPQDLLQFVKLLYNANTNGIPLKKVYLGISVPLQDDKVLNTTGQILKKKTYILKYSGSAVNIPSLLNAGNFASPENNSKYLFKKN
;
A
#
# COMPACT_ATOMS: atom_id res chain seq x y z
N MET A 1 0.34 -74.95 55.39
CA MET A 1 0.25 -73.69 56.15
C MET A 1 1.41 -72.81 55.72
N THR A 2 1.12 -71.80 54.91
CA THR A 2 2.11 -70.84 54.42
C THR A 2 1.54 -69.47 54.74
N THR A 3 2.03 -68.89 55.84
CA THR A 3 1.65 -67.57 56.35
C THR A 3 2.46 -66.50 55.62
N ILE A 4 1.77 -65.66 54.84
CA ILE A 4 2.38 -64.51 54.17
C ILE A 4 2.55 -63.39 55.21
N PRO A 5 3.75 -62.80 55.36
CA PRO A 5 4.00 -61.79 56.38
C PRO A 5 3.36 -60.44 56.01
N TYR A 6 2.40 -60.01 56.83
CA TYR A 6 1.64 -58.76 56.69
C TYR A 6 2.46 -57.45 56.89
N SER A 7 3.78 -57.49 56.99
CA SER A 7 4.58 -56.33 57.43
C SER A 7 5.05 -55.38 56.31
N MET A 8 4.93 -55.75 55.02
CA MET A 8 5.38 -54.89 53.91
C MET A 8 4.34 -53.86 53.43
N PHE A 9 3.05 -54.03 53.69
CA PHE A 9 2.02 -53.13 53.15
C PHE A 9 1.86 -51.79 53.88
N ARG A 10 2.37 -51.67 55.12
CA ARG A 10 2.19 -50.41 55.90
C ARG A 10 3.10 -49.27 55.45
N LYS A 11 4.29 -49.54 54.92
CA LYS A 11 5.23 -48.46 54.54
C LYS A 11 4.85 -47.77 53.23
N SER A 12 4.31 -48.49 52.25
CA SER A 12 3.84 -47.89 50.99
C SER A 12 2.62 -47.00 51.20
N TYR A 13 1.68 -47.38 52.07
CA TYR A 13 0.45 -46.59 52.26
C TYR A 13 0.74 -45.17 52.78
N PHE A 14 1.65 -45.04 53.76
CA PHE A 14 2.06 -43.73 54.27
C PHE A 14 2.71 -42.84 53.20
N TYR A 15 3.48 -43.43 52.27
CA TYR A 15 4.10 -42.69 51.19
C TYR A 15 3.06 -42.12 50.21
N TYR A 16 2.06 -42.92 49.82
CA TYR A 16 1.00 -42.45 48.92
C TYR A 16 0.11 -41.38 49.56
N VAL A 17 -0.23 -41.53 50.84
CA VAL A 17 -1.00 -40.51 51.57
C VAL A 17 -0.23 -39.20 51.65
N PHE A 18 1.08 -39.25 51.90
CA PHE A 18 1.93 -38.05 51.95
C PHE A 18 2.01 -37.34 50.60
N ILE A 19 2.19 -38.08 49.50
CA ILE A 19 2.21 -37.51 48.14
C ILE A 19 0.88 -36.82 47.80
N ILE A 20 -0.26 -37.44 48.13
CA ILE A 20 -1.59 -36.85 47.86
C ILE A 20 -1.77 -35.55 48.64
N VAL A 21 -1.44 -35.54 49.94
CA VAL A 21 -1.54 -34.33 50.78
C VAL A 21 -0.64 -33.22 50.25
N LEU A 22 0.60 -33.54 49.87
CA LEU A 22 1.53 -32.57 49.29
C LEU A 22 0.98 -31.98 47.99
N THR A 23 0.43 -32.83 47.11
CA THR A 23 -0.10 -32.40 45.80
C THR A 23 -1.31 -31.48 45.97
N VAL A 24 -2.25 -31.83 46.86
CA VAL A 24 -3.42 -30.98 47.17
C VAL A 24 -2.98 -29.65 47.78
N THR A 25 -1.95 -29.67 48.64
CA THR A 25 -1.42 -28.44 49.26
C THR A 25 -0.79 -27.52 48.22
N VAL A 26 0.01 -28.06 47.28
CA VAL A 26 0.62 -27.27 46.19
C VAL A 26 -0.46 -26.66 45.29
N ILE A 27 -1.48 -27.43 44.89
CA ILE A 27 -2.59 -26.94 44.06
C ILE A 27 -3.37 -25.83 44.78
N SER A 28 -3.57 -25.98 46.10
CA SER A 28 -4.30 -24.99 46.90
C SER A 28 -3.53 -23.68 47.05
N ILE A 29 -2.19 -23.73 47.13
CA ILE A 29 -1.33 -22.54 47.20
C ILE A 29 -1.22 -21.87 45.82
N SER A 30 -1.12 -22.63 44.73
CA SER A 30 -1.09 -22.06 43.36
C SER A 30 -2.44 -21.49 42.91
N SER A 31 -3.55 -21.90 43.53
CA SER A 31 -4.89 -21.38 43.21
C SER A 31 -5.27 -20.12 44.02
N CYS A 32 -4.35 -19.60 44.85
CA CYS A 32 -4.56 -18.39 45.66
C CYS A 32 -3.75 -17.18 45.18
N GLU A 33 -3.11 -17.24 44.00
CA GLU A 33 -2.81 -15.99 43.29
C GLU A 33 -4.16 -15.37 42.92
N LYS A 34 -4.58 -14.41 43.74
CA LYS A 34 -5.73 -13.55 43.50
C LYS A 34 -5.58 -13.02 42.08
N ASP A 35 -6.62 -13.19 41.27
CA ASP A 35 -6.87 -12.32 40.14
C ASP A 35 -6.86 -10.89 40.69
N GLU A 36 -5.71 -10.22 40.60
CA GLU A 36 -5.67 -8.77 40.61
C GLU A 36 -6.51 -8.38 39.40
N VAL A 37 -7.78 -8.11 39.68
CA VAL A 37 -8.67 -7.41 38.77
C VAL A 37 -7.92 -6.13 38.45
N PHE A 38 -7.21 -6.14 37.33
CA PHE A 38 -6.79 -4.93 36.67
C PHE A 38 -8.10 -4.20 36.41
N GLU A 39 -8.42 -3.24 37.28
CA GLU A 39 -9.28 -2.13 36.91
C GLU A 39 -8.55 -1.45 35.77
N GLU A 40 -8.78 -1.97 34.57
CA GLU A 40 -8.43 -1.35 33.31
C GLU A 40 -9.13 0.00 33.39
N ALA A 41 -8.35 1.04 33.71
CA ALA A 41 -8.83 2.40 33.72
C ALA A 41 -9.44 2.59 32.34
N GLN A 42 -10.78 2.58 32.28
CA GLN A 42 -11.53 3.06 31.16
C GLN A 42 -11.23 4.54 31.11
N ASN A 43 -10.06 4.89 30.54
CA ASN A 43 -9.85 6.16 29.92
C ASN A 43 -10.92 6.18 28.84
N GLU A 44 -12.11 6.71 29.19
CA GLU A 44 -13.13 7.07 28.22
C GLU A 44 -12.38 7.77 27.10
N LEU A 45 -12.34 7.11 25.94
CA LEU A 45 -11.87 7.71 24.72
C LEU A 45 -12.81 8.89 24.49
N ASN A 46 -12.41 10.05 25.01
CA ASN A 46 -13.07 11.31 24.74
C ASN A 46 -12.79 11.61 23.27
N PHE A 47 -13.66 11.07 22.42
CA PHE A 47 -13.68 11.44 21.02
C PHE A 47 -13.92 12.95 20.98
N PRO A 48 -13.06 13.72 20.32
CA PRO A 48 -13.27 15.15 20.22
C PRO A 48 -14.64 15.41 19.59
N GLU A 49 -15.34 16.42 20.07
CA GLU A 49 -16.63 16.81 19.52
C GLU A 49 -16.43 17.21 18.05
N ILE A 50 -17.16 16.54 17.15
CA ILE A 50 -17.12 16.82 15.71
C ILE A 50 -18.41 17.56 15.33
N GLN A 51 -18.26 18.76 14.79
CA GLN A 51 -19.37 19.59 14.32
C GLN A 51 -19.40 19.62 12.78
N GLY A 52 -20.59 19.48 12.20
CA GLY A 52 -20.82 19.51 10.77
C GLY A 52 -21.79 20.63 10.37
N ARG A 53 -21.45 21.41 9.34
CA ARG A 53 -22.34 22.45 8.78
C ARG A 53 -22.12 22.65 7.29
N PHE A 54 -23.06 23.29 6.62
CA PHE A 54 -22.89 23.78 5.24
C PHE A 54 -22.61 25.27 5.23
N VAL A 55 -21.69 25.70 4.37
CA VAL A 55 -21.32 27.11 4.18
C VAL A 55 -21.24 27.45 2.69
N HIS A 56 -21.30 28.75 2.35
CA HIS A 56 -21.05 29.21 0.99
C HIS A 56 -19.58 29.60 0.82
N GLY A 57 -19.03 29.39 -0.38
CA GLY A 57 -17.62 29.73 -0.67
C GLY A 57 -17.29 31.21 -0.45
N LYS A 58 -18.25 32.11 -0.68
CA LYS A 58 -18.10 33.56 -0.40
C LYS A 58 -17.80 33.86 1.07
N ASP A 59 -18.31 33.02 1.99
CA ASP A 59 -18.13 33.20 3.43
C ASP A 59 -16.74 32.72 3.89
N LEU A 60 -16.06 31.92 3.06
CA LEU A 60 -14.73 31.37 3.32
C LEU A 60 -13.60 32.20 2.70
N LEU A 61 -13.90 33.27 1.95
CA LEU A 61 -12.90 34.11 1.29
C LEU A 61 -11.95 34.82 2.28
N GLN A 62 -12.42 35.03 3.51
CA GLN A 62 -11.63 35.64 4.59
C GLN A 62 -10.86 34.60 5.42
N THR A 63 -11.06 33.30 5.17
CA THR A 63 -10.39 32.22 5.89
C THR A 63 -9.02 31.96 5.26
N PRO A 64 -7.90 32.07 6.01
CA PRO A 64 -6.57 31.78 5.49
C PRO A 64 -6.48 30.38 4.87
N ILE A 65 -5.62 30.20 3.86
CA ILE A 65 -5.41 28.95 3.08
C ILE A 65 -6.60 28.59 2.18
N ILE A 66 -7.83 28.55 2.72
CA ILE A 66 -9.03 28.20 1.95
C ILE A 66 -9.48 29.32 1.05
N GLY A 67 -9.43 30.57 1.52
CA GLY A 67 -9.77 31.74 0.73
C GLY A 67 -8.92 31.84 -0.53
N ASP A 68 -7.61 31.65 -0.41
CA ASP A 68 -6.67 31.64 -1.54
C ASP A 68 -6.99 30.52 -2.53
N LYS A 69 -7.29 29.32 -2.03
CA LYS A 69 -7.69 28.20 -2.86
C LYS A 69 -9.00 28.49 -3.59
N ILE A 70 -10.03 29.00 -2.91
CA ILE A 70 -11.32 29.35 -3.54
C ILE A 70 -11.13 30.45 -4.60
N ASN A 71 -10.31 31.47 -4.31
CA ASN A 71 -9.97 32.52 -5.26
C ASN A 71 -9.25 31.96 -6.51
N SER A 72 -8.48 30.87 -6.37
CA SER A 72 -7.82 30.21 -7.49
C SER A 72 -8.77 29.51 -8.48
N LEU A 73 -10.05 29.28 -8.11
CA LEU A 73 -11.02 28.58 -8.96
C LEU A 73 -11.69 29.44 -10.02
N SER A 74 -11.65 30.77 -9.89
CA SER A 74 -12.25 31.68 -10.88
C SER A 74 -11.88 33.13 -10.58
N SER A 75 -11.61 33.92 -11.63
CA SER A 75 -11.55 35.39 -11.56
C SER A 75 -12.88 36.06 -11.16
N SER A 76 -13.97 35.29 -11.02
CA SER A 76 -15.28 35.74 -10.57
C SER A 76 -15.95 34.60 -9.82
N VAL A 77 -16.14 34.76 -8.51
CA VAL A 77 -16.84 33.83 -7.60
C VAL A 77 -18.32 33.72 -8.03
N VAL A 78 -18.56 32.96 -9.09
CA VAL A 78 -19.88 32.51 -9.50
C VAL A 78 -20.04 31.08 -8.96
N SER A 79 -21.26 30.71 -8.61
CA SER A 79 -21.66 29.46 -7.94
C SER A 79 -21.09 28.15 -8.52
N LYS A 80 -20.48 28.20 -9.72
CA LYS A 80 -19.85 27.09 -10.45
C LYS A 80 -18.66 27.62 -11.25
N SER A 81 -17.47 27.02 -11.11
CA SER A 81 -16.27 27.38 -11.89
C SER A 81 -16.21 26.59 -13.20
N THR A 82 -16.37 27.20 -14.37
CA THR A 82 -16.18 26.49 -15.65
C THR A 82 -14.71 26.50 -16.08
N ASN A 83 -14.11 25.33 -16.22
CA ASN A 83 -12.82 25.16 -16.91
C ASN A 83 -13.03 24.50 -18.30
N ALA A 84 -12.01 24.57 -19.16
CA ALA A 84 -12.05 24.01 -20.52
C ALA A 84 -12.33 22.48 -20.55
N SER A 85 -12.16 21.79 -19.42
CA SER A 85 -12.41 20.35 -19.28
C SER A 85 -13.84 20.01 -18.80
N GLY A 86 -14.75 20.99 -18.68
CA GLY A 86 -16.15 20.77 -18.28
C GLY A 86 -16.33 20.34 -16.81
N ILE A 87 -15.31 20.56 -15.98
CA ILE A 87 -15.32 20.26 -14.54
C ILE A 87 -15.64 21.53 -13.79
N GLN A 88 -16.73 21.50 -13.02
CA GLN A 88 -17.16 22.59 -12.18
C GLN A 88 -17.06 22.20 -10.71
N ILE A 89 -16.47 23.06 -9.87
CA ILE A 89 -16.56 22.89 -8.42
C ILE A 89 -17.74 23.71 -7.93
N ASP A 90 -18.66 23.05 -7.22
CA ASP A 90 -19.78 23.70 -6.56
C ASP A 90 -19.30 24.36 -5.26
N THR A 91 -19.22 25.68 -5.28
CA THR A 91 -18.88 26.50 -4.11
C THR A 91 -20.12 27.07 -3.43
N SER A 92 -21.33 26.78 -3.95
CA SER A 92 -22.58 27.23 -3.35
C SER A 92 -22.94 26.42 -2.10
N ARG A 93 -22.43 25.19 -1.97
CA ARG A 93 -22.69 24.34 -0.81
C ARG A 93 -21.45 23.53 -0.44
N ILE A 94 -20.64 24.08 0.46
CA ILE A 94 -19.43 23.43 0.97
C ILE A 94 -19.79 22.79 2.31
N GLN A 95 -19.53 21.49 2.46
CA GLN A 95 -19.67 20.83 3.76
C GLN A 95 -18.41 21.08 4.57
N VAL A 96 -18.57 21.59 5.79
CA VAL A 96 -17.49 21.82 6.74
C VAL A 96 -17.67 20.85 7.90
N ILE A 97 -16.62 20.08 8.19
CA ILE A 97 -16.51 19.23 9.38
C ILE A 97 -15.38 19.79 10.22
N GLU A 98 -15.64 20.10 11.48
CA GLU A 98 -14.73 20.78 12.38
C GLU A 98 -14.58 19.99 13.68
N SER A 99 -13.34 19.83 14.12
CA SER A 99 -12.91 19.28 15.40
C SER A 99 -11.95 20.29 16.05
N VAL A 100 -11.50 20.00 17.28
CA VAL A 100 -10.45 20.78 17.96
C VAL A 100 -9.12 20.79 17.20
N ASP A 101 -8.82 19.73 16.46
CA ASP A 101 -7.51 19.55 15.79
C ASP A 101 -7.54 19.80 14.28
N TYR A 102 -8.73 19.78 13.66
CA TYR A 102 -8.82 19.89 12.20
C TYR A 102 -10.14 20.49 11.70
N LYS A 103 -10.06 21.06 10.49
CA LYS A 103 -11.22 21.52 9.72
C LYS A 103 -11.15 20.97 8.30
N SER A 104 -12.19 20.24 7.91
CA SER A 104 -12.33 19.65 6.58
C SER A 104 -13.40 20.38 5.76
N TYR A 105 -13.10 20.66 4.50
CA TYR A 105 -13.96 21.33 3.53
C TYR A 105 -14.19 20.41 2.35
N THR A 106 -15.43 19.98 2.15
CA THR A 106 -15.82 19.09 1.05
C THR A 106 -16.60 19.87 0.01
N PHE A 107 -16.07 19.87 -1.21
CA PHE A 107 -16.64 20.49 -2.39
C PHE A 107 -17.18 19.43 -3.33
N GLN A 108 -18.40 19.61 -3.83
CA GLN A 108 -18.93 18.72 -4.86
C GLN A 108 -18.33 19.09 -6.22
N ILE A 109 -17.85 18.09 -6.95
CA ILE A 109 -17.43 18.26 -8.34
C ILE A 109 -18.62 17.92 -9.24
N VAL A 110 -18.99 18.89 -10.07
CA VAL A 110 -20.07 18.85 -11.04
C VAL A 110 -19.47 18.78 -12.44
N GLN A 111 -19.61 17.63 -13.11
CA GLN A 111 -19.15 17.46 -14.50
C GLN A 111 -20.36 17.41 -15.43
N ASP A 112 -20.27 17.95 -16.65
CA ASP A 112 -21.43 18.01 -17.57
C ASP A 112 -21.65 16.74 -18.44
N SER A 113 -21.07 15.59 -18.07
CA SER A 113 -21.07 14.36 -18.89
C SER A 113 -21.99 13.25 -18.34
N VAL A 114 -22.18 12.19 -19.15
CA VAL A 114 -22.84 10.91 -18.81
C VAL A 114 -22.24 10.26 -17.55
N GLU A 115 -21.00 10.60 -17.17
CA GLU A 115 -20.39 10.15 -15.90
C GLU A 115 -21.20 10.57 -14.66
N ARG A 116 -22.03 11.63 -14.73
CA ARG A 116 -22.97 11.99 -13.64
C ARG A 116 -23.88 10.83 -13.24
N GLN A 117 -24.15 9.91 -14.16
CA GLN A 117 -25.06 8.80 -13.90
C GLN A 117 -24.39 7.66 -13.11
N SER A 118 -23.06 7.58 -13.10
CA SER A 118 -22.34 6.46 -12.47
C SER A 118 -21.37 6.88 -11.35
N LEU A 119 -20.97 8.15 -11.26
CA LEU A 119 -19.99 8.62 -10.28
C LEU A 119 -20.34 9.98 -9.69
N LEU A 120 -20.37 10.05 -8.36
CA LEU A 120 -20.28 11.31 -7.61
C LEU A 120 -18.82 11.54 -7.21
N ARG A 121 -18.31 12.75 -7.44
CA ARG A 121 -16.94 13.14 -7.07
C ARG A 121 -16.97 14.28 -6.07
N ASN A 122 -16.21 14.13 -4.97
CA ASN A 122 -16.02 15.18 -3.97
C ASN A 122 -14.54 15.51 -3.85
N TYR A 123 -14.21 16.79 -3.79
CA TYR A 123 -12.89 17.26 -3.41
C TYR A 123 -12.89 17.64 -1.95
N MET A 124 -11.99 17.09 -1.14
CA MET A 124 -11.91 17.37 0.29
C MET A 124 -10.56 18.01 0.61
N ILE A 125 -10.58 19.13 1.33
CA ILE A 125 -9.40 19.76 1.90
C ILE A 125 -9.49 19.69 3.41
N THR A 126 -8.55 19.03 4.05
CA THR A 126 -8.41 19.03 5.51
C THR A 126 -7.24 19.92 5.91
N ILE A 127 -7.50 20.85 6.82
CA ILE A 127 -6.48 21.66 7.47
C ILE A 127 -6.34 21.14 8.90
N VAL A 128 -5.15 20.65 9.24
CA VAL A 128 -4.79 20.16 10.58
C VAL A 128 -3.94 21.20 11.28
N ASN A 129 -4.31 21.56 12.51
CA ASN A 129 -3.62 22.56 13.33
C ASN A 129 -3.31 23.86 12.57
N ASP A 130 -4.27 24.33 11.75
CA ASP A 130 -4.18 25.54 10.91
C ASP A 130 -2.97 25.66 9.98
N THR A 131 -2.22 24.58 9.77
CA THR A 131 -0.91 24.62 9.10
C THR A 131 -0.75 23.56 8.03
N THR A 132 -1.21 22.34 8.30
CA THR A 132 -1.00 21.20 7.41
C THR A 132 -2.23 21.00 6.54
N THR A 133 -2.05 21.10 5.23
CA THR A 133 -3.13 20.88 4.27
C THR A 133 -3.02 19.49 3.64
N ILE A 134 -4.09 18.71 3.75
CA ILE A 134 -4.24 17.39 3.15
C ILE A 134 -5.41 17.45 2.17
N GLN A 135 -5.22 17.00 0.93
CA GLN A 135 -6.24 17.12 -0.11
C GLN A 135 -6.58 15.73 -0.66
N HIS A 136 -7.86 15.42 -0.79
CA HIS A 136 -8.33 14.14 -1.30
C HIS A 136 -9.39 14.35 -2.38
N LEU A 137 -9.38 13.49 -3.40
CA LEU A 137 -10.46 13.30 -4.33
C LEU A 137 -11.17 11.99 -3.97
N PHE A 138 -12.45 12.10 -3.61
CA PHE A 138 -13.32 10.96 -3.33
C PHE A 138 -14.21 10.68 -4.52
N ASN A 139 -14.24 9.42 -4.94
CA ASN A 139 -15.19 8.93 -5.93
C ASN A 139 -16.16 7.96 -5.25
N TYR A 140 -17.46 8.24 -5.41
CA TYR A 140 -18.54 7.38 -4.96
C TYR A 140 -19.23 6.84 -6.21
N GLU A 141 -19.19 5.53 -6.38
CA GLU A 141 -19.96 4.86 -7.42
C GLU A 141 -21.46 4.99 -7.10
N ILE A 142 -22.25 5.33 -8.11
CA ILE A 142 -23.71 5.40 -8.02
C ILE A 142 -24.24 4.07 -8.56
N LEU A 143 -24.86 3.28 -7.67
CA LEU A 143 -25.48 2.01 -8.02
C LEU A 143 -26.67 2.23 -8.96
N PRO A 144 -27.12 1.21 -9.71
CA PRO A 144 -28.32 1.32 -10.55
C PRO A 144 -29.59 1.75 -9.80
N SER A 145 -29.63 1.57 -8.47
CA SER A 145 -30.70 2.04 -7.60
C SER A 145 -30.68 3.56 -7.33
N GLY A 146 -29.62 4.26 -7.75
CA GLY A 146 -29.35 5.66 -7.42
C GLY A 146 -28.67 5.86 -6.05
N ALA A 147 -28.45 4.80 -5.28
CA ALA A 147 -27.73 4.86 -4.02
C ALA A 147 -26.21 4.95 -4.24
N TYR A 148 -25.51 5.62 -3.33
CA TYR A 148 -24.04 5.61 -3.33
C TYR A 148 -23.51 4.28 -2.80
N ASN A 149 -22.53 3.72 -3.49
CA ASN A 149 -21.79 2.54 -3.05
C ASN A 149 -20.79 2.95 -1.95
N MET A 150 -21.28 3.01 -0.71
CA MET A 150 -20.47 3.40 0.45
C MET A 150 -19.39 2.37 0.81
N ASP A 151 -19.49 1.14 0.30
CA ASP A 151 -18.51 0.08 0.53
C ASP A 151 -17.30 0.17 -0.41
N ASN A 152 -17.42 0.94 -1.51
CA ASN A 152 -16.40 1.09 -2.55
C ASN A 152 -15.98 2.55 -2.76
N ILE A 153 -15.79 3.28 -1.66
CA ILE A 153 -15.31 4.67 -1.71
C ILE A 153 -13.84 4.68 -2.11
N GLN A 154 -13.53 5.33 -3.23
CA GLN A 154 -12.14 5.51 -3.65
C GLN A 154 -11.64 6.87 -3.20
N ALA A 155 -10.62 6.90 -2.36
CA ALA A 155 -9.94 8.12 -1.93
C ALA A 155 -8.57 8.22 -2.60
N THR A 156 -8.33 9.29 -3.35
CA THR A 156 -7.04 9.58 -3.98
C THR A 156 -6.43 10.82 -3.35
N LEU A 157 -5.22 10.74 -2.82
CA LEU A 157 -4.50 11.92 -2.35
C LEU A 157 -4.17 12.85 -3.53
N VAL A 158 -4.42 14.14 -3.34
CA VAL A 158 -4.15 15.18 -4.32
C VAL A 158 -3.02 16.08 -3.82
N THR A 159 -2.06 16.39 -4.70
CA THR A 159 -0.96 17.30 -4.43
C THR A 159 -1.04 18.55 -5.31
N GLY A 160 -0.49 19.66 -4.82
CA GLY A 160 -0.46 20.95 -5.53
C GLY A 160 -1.37 22.02 -4.91
N ASP A 161 -1.24 23.25 -5.41
CA ASP A 161 -1.87 24.43 -4.79
C ASP A 161 -3.29 24.67 -5.32
N SER A 162 -3.60 24.19 -6.51
CA SER A 162 -4.90 24.34 -7.17
C SER A 162 -5.95 23.36 -6.64
N LEU A 163 -7.15 23.87 -6.33
CA LEU A 163 -8.33 23.08 -5.92
C LEU A 163 -8.73 22.02 -6.97
N ILE A 164 -8.50 22.28 -8.26
CA ILE A 164 -8.60 21.27 -9.32
C ILE A 164 -7.17 20.81 -9.65
N PRO A 165 -6.78 19.57 -9.35
CA PRO A 165 -5.47 19.08 -9.76
C PRO A 165 -5.32 19.05 -11.28
N SER A 166 -4.10 19.30 -11.75
CA SER A 166 -3.81 19.45 -13.19
C SER A 166 -4.20 18.22 -14.02
N PHE A 167 -4.18 17.03 -13.44
CA PHE A 167 -4.62 15.81 -14.15
C PHE A 167 -6.12 15.80 -14.46
N LEU A 168 -6.96 16.47 -13.65
CA LEU A 168 -8.38 16.66 -13.97
C LEU A 168 -8.58 17.76 -15.01
N LYS A 169 -7.67 18.74 -15.08
CA LYS A 169 -7.79 19.87 -16.03
C LYS A 169 -7.49 19.47 -17.48
N CYS A 170 -6.82 18.34 -17.73
CA CYS A 170 -6.18 18.10 -19.03
C CYS A 170 -6.40 16.72 -19.66
N ILE A 171 -7.15 15.77 -19.10
CA ILE A 171 -7.09 14.40 -19.66
C ILE A 171 -8.44 13.65 -19.62
N GLN A 172 -8.86 13.14 -20.77
CA GLN A 172 -9.54 11.85 -20.87
C GLN A 172 -8.55 10.76 -20.40
N THR A 173 -8.34 10.62 -19.08
CA THR A 173 -7.60 9.47 -18.57
C THR A 173 -8.50 8.25 -18.70
N SER A 174 -8.28 7.43 -19.72
CA SER A 174 -8.82 6.07 -19.72
C SER A 174 -7.88 5.20 -18.88
N PHE A 175 -8.45 4.61 -17.82
CA PHE A 175 -7.77 3.54 -17.09
C PHE A 175 -8.06 2.26 -17.85
N THR A 176 -7.08 1.78 -18.62
CA THR A 176 -7.20 0.46 -19.23
C THR A 176 -6.38 -0.53 -18.42
N THR A 177 -7.01 -1.62 -18.02
CA THR A 177 -6.28 -2.81 -17.58
C THR A 177 -5.64 -3.40 -18.82
N ARG A 178 -4.32 -3.48 -18.84
CA ARG A 178 -3.60 -4.16 -19.91
C ARG A 178 -3.13 -5.50 -19.35
N THR A 179 -3.56 -6.59 -19.99
CA THR A 179 -3.06 -7.91 -19.68
C THR A 179 -1.88 -8.16 -20.61
N ASP A 180 -0.67 -8.06 -20.07
CA ASP A 180 0.55 -8.40 -20.80
C ASP A 180 0.86 -9.87 -20.53
N CYS A 181 0.72 -10.68 -21.57
CA CYS A 181 1.08 -12.09 -21.55
C CYS A 181 2.44 -12.27 -22.23
N PHE A 182 3.34 -13.00 -21.58
CA PHE A 182 4.61 -13.39 -22.17
C PHE A 182 4.70 -14.91 -22.26
N GLU A 183 5.22 -15.38 -23.39
CA GLU A 183 5.56 -16.78 -23.61
C GLU A 183 6.94 -17.04 -23.01
N ILE A 184 7.03 -18.03 -22.12
CA ILE A 184 8.29 -18.45 -21.53
C ILE A 184 8.76 -19.69 -22.27
N GLY A 185 9.73 -19.54 -23.18
CA GLY A 185 10.32 -20.67 -23.88
C GLY A 185 10.95 -21.69 -22.92
N CYS A 186 10.88 -22.98 -23.23
CA CYS A 186 11.54 -24.06 -22.46
C CYS A 186 13.09 -24.04 -22.56
N SER A 187 13.72 -22.88 -22.64
CA SER A 187 15.18 -22.74 -22.85
C SER A 187 15.93 -22.40 -21.56
N GLY A 188 15.65 -23.13 -20.49
CA GLY A 188 16.55 -23.20 -19.33
C GLY A 188 17.58 -24.31 -19.54
N GLU A 189 18.86 -24.01 -19.37
CA GLU A 189 19.96 -24.99 -19.38
C GLU A 189 19.65 -26.13 -18.41
N GLY A 190 19.25 -27.29 -18.92
CA GLY A 190 18.85 -28.42 -18.06
C GLY A 190 18.25 -29.63 -18.74
N HIS A 191 17.88 -29.56 -20.02
CA HIS A 191 17.39 -30.72 -20.75
C HIS A 191 18.52 -31.45 -21.49
N LEU A 192 18.71 -32.72 -21.17
CA LEU A 192 19.61 -33.59 -21.91
C LEU A 192 18.87 -34.15 -23.15
N PRO A 193 19.60 -34.49 -24.24
CA PRO A 193 19.01 -35.20 -25.37
C PRO A 193 18.39 -36.53 -24.91
N GLY A 194 17.05 -36.60 -24.91
CA GLY A 194 16.29 -37.77 -24.46
C GLY A 194 15.30 -37.50 -23.32
N ASP A 195 15.33 -36.32 -22.69
CA ASP A 195 14.34 -35.96 -21.67
C ASP A 195 12.96 -35.73 -22.30
N SER A 196 11.99 -36.53 -21.84
CA SER A 196 10.59 -36.45 -22.25
C SER A 196 9.91 -35.21 -21.66
N GLU A 197 9.57 -34.28 -22.56
CA GLU A 197 8.45 -33.32 -22.49
C GLU A 197 8.36 -32.39 -21.26
N CYS A 198 8.40 -31.08 -21.51
CA CYS A 198 8.01 -30.05 -20.54
C CYS A 198 6.64 -30.45 -19.93
N GLY A 199 6.60 -30.65 -18.60
CA GLY A 199 5.41 -31.04 -17.87
C GLY A 199 4.22 -30.15 -18.25
N ILE A 200 3.30 -30.77 -18.99
CA ILE A 200 2.08 -30.25 -19.61
C ILE A 200 1.51 -28.98 -18.94
N ALA A 201 1.44 -27.90 -19.71
CA ALA A 201 0.35 -26.95 -19.64
C ALA A 201 -0.21 -26.72 -21.06
N ASN A 202 -1.19 -27.55 -21.43
CA ASN A 202 -2.12 -27.36 -22.57
C ASN A 202 -1.54 -27.24 -24.00
N GLY A 203 -0.44 -27.91 -24.31
CA GLY A 203 0.03 -28.07 -25.69
C GLY A 203 0.07 -29.53 -26.12
N THR A 204 -0.93 -30.01 -26.86
CA THR A 204 -1.03 -31.40 -27.35
C THR A 204 -0.05 -31.70 -28.51
N TYR A 205 0.92 -30.82 -28.80
CA TYR A 205 1.83 -30.97 -29.95
C TYR A 205 3.29 -30.60 -29.62
N PRO A 206 4.27 -31.41 -30.07
CA PRO A 206 5.68 -31.04 -30.04
C PRO A 206 5.92 -29.70 -30.75
N GLY A 207 6.57 -28.76 -30.07
CA GLY A 207 6.85 -27.41 -30.59
C GLY A 207 5.90 -26.30 -30.11
N THR A 208 5.02 -26.58 -29.14
CA THR A 208 4.23 -25.54 -28.47
C THR A 208 5.05 -24.79 -27.40
N PRO A 209 4.90 -23.45 -27.26
CA PRO A 209 5.67 -22.66 -26.32
C PRO A 209 5.39 -23.05 -24.87
N GLY A 210 6.42 -22.94 -24.02
CA GLY A 210 6.30 -23.11 -22.58
C GLY A 210 5.36 -22.04 -21.99
N TYR A 211 4.59 -22.45 -20.99
CA TYR A 211 3.53 -21.74 -20.28
C TYR A 211 3.41 -20.21 -20.53
N ILE A 212 2.21 -19.78 -20.95
CA ILE A 212 1.85 -18.36 -21.07
C ILE A 212 1.62 -17.77 -19.68
N TYR A 213 2.45 -16.82 -19.27
CA TYR A 213 2.28 -16.09 -18.02
C TYR A 213 1.73 -14.69 -18.32
N CYS A 214 0.54 -14.41 -17.79
CA CYS A 214 -0.12 -13.12 -17.96
C CYS A 214 -0.04 -12.30 -16.67
N THR A 215 0.38 -11.05 -16.80
CA THR A 215 0.29 -10.05 -15.72
C THR A 215 -0.75 -9.01 -16.10
N ASN A 216 -1.55 -8.59 -15.12
CA ASN A 216 -2.41 -7.43 -15.29
C ASN A 216 -1.65 -6.20 -14.79
N SER A 217 -1.24 -5.34 -15.72
CA SER A 217 -0.71 -4.03 -15.43
C SER A 217 -1.83 -3.00 -15.55
N TRP A 218 -1.78 -1.96 -14.71
CA TRP A 218 -2.61 -0.78 -14.91
C TRP A 218 -1.79 0.22 -15.71
N ALA A 219 -2.16 0.41 -16.97
CA ALA A 219 -1.52 1.42 -17.82
C ALA A 219 -2.33 2.71 -17.75
N VAL A 220 -1.63 3.82 -17.54
CA VAL A 220 -2.21 5.15 -17.70
C VAL A 220 -1.88 5.59 -19.11
N VAL A 221 -2.86 5.48 -20.02
CA VAL A 221 -2.71 6.09 -21.34
C VAL A 221 -2.97 7.58 -21.15
N ARG A 222 -1.91 8.38 -21.23
CA ARG A 222 -2.03 9.83 -21.38
C ARG A 222 -1.98 10.13 -22.86
N GLU A 223 -3.09 10.56 -23.45
CA GLU A 223 -2.98 11.34 -24.67
C GLU A 223 -2.38 12.70 -24.29
N ASN A 224 -1.06 12.81 -24.43
CA ASN A 224 -0.35 14.07 -24.29
C ASN A 224 -0.61 14.94 -25.52
N GLY A 225 -1.83 15.45 -25.66
CA GLY A 225 -2.05 16.68 -26.40
C GLY A 225 -1.62 17.85 -25.50
N PRO A 226 -0.77 18.79 -25.96
CA PRO A 226 -0.58 20.03 -25.22
C PRO A 226 -1.97 20.66 -25.03
N CYS A 227 -2.32 21.00 -23.79
CA CYS A 227 -3.47 21.85 -23.47
C CYS A 227 -3.16 23.28 -23.95
N GLY A 228 -3.01 23.44 -25.27
CA GLY A 228 -2.72 24.67 -25.95
C GLY A 228 -4.03 25.33 -26.33
N GLY A 229 -4.30 26.47 -25.69
CA GLY A 229 -5.26 27.42 -26.22
C GLY A 229 -4.85 27.79 -27.64
N ALA A 230 -5.63 27.34 -28.61
CA ALA A 230 -5.68 27.96 -29.92
C ALA A 230 -6.61 29.18 -29.82
N ASP A 231 -6.15 30.22 -29.14
CA ASP A 231 -6.65 31.57 -29.39
C ASP A 231 -5.98 32.07 -30.67
N THR A 232 -6.45 31.60 -31.83
CA THR A 232 -6.23 32.25 -33.12
C THR A 232 -7.27 33.36 -33.31
N GLY A 233 -7.32 34.29 -32.36
CA GLY A 233 -8.07 35.54 -32.48
C GLY A 233 -7.19 36.61 -33.12
N SER A 234 -7.27 36.71 -34.45
CA SER A 234 -6.56 37.71 -35.24
C SER A 234 -6.99 39.14 -34.88
N GLY A 235 -6.02 40.03 -34.62
CA GLY A 235 -6.23 41.48 -34.51
C GLY A 235 -4.91 42.23 -34.77
N PRO A 236 -4.85 43.23 -35.67
CA PRO A 236 -3.60 43.80 -36.17
C PRO A 236 -3.12 45.02 -35.35
N GLY A 237 -1.82 45.09 -35.08
CA GLY A 237 -1.14 46.28 -34.57
C GLY A 237 0.28 45.93 -34.10
N ALA A 238 1.29 46.07 -34.95
CA ALA A 238 2.11 47.27 -35.12
C ALA A 238 2.98 47.61 -33.89
N GLY A 239 4.31 47.47 -34.04
CA GLY A 239 5.28 48.24 -33.24
C GLY A 239 6.41 47.44 -32.60
N ASP A 240 7.62 47.65 -33.15
CA ASP A 240 8.92 47.76 -32.48
C ASP A 240 9.59 46.56 -31.79
N GLY A 241 10.60 46.02 -32.50
CA GLY A 241 11.99 46.36 -32.16
C GLY A 241 12.51 45.92 -30.79
N GLY A 242 12.83 44.64 -30.64
CA GLY A 242 13.61 44.14 -29.51
C GLY A 242 14.48 42.95 -29.93
N SER A 243 15.79 43.17 -30.01
CA SER A 243 16.79 42.13 -30.25
C SER A 243 16.73 41.09 -29.12
N SER A 244 16.19 39.91 -29.41
CA SER A 244 16.27 38.76 -28.51
C SER A 244 17.34 37.81 -29.02
N VAL A 245 18.37 37.64 -28.19
CA VAL A 245 19.37 36.58 -28.34
C VAL A 245 18.64 35.24 -28.37
N VAL A 246 18.73 34.53 -29.49
CA VAL A 246 18.28 33.15 -29.60
C VAL A 246 19.30 32.30 -28.84
N ILE A 247 18.99 31.94 -27.60
CA ILE A 247 19.66 30.81 -26.94
C ILE A 247 19.07 29.56 -27.61
N PRO A 248 19.85 28.72 -28.29
CA PRO A 248 19.35 27.46 -28.80
C PRO A 248 18.92 26.62 -27.59
N VAL A 249 17.61 26.45 -27.43
CA VAL A 249 17.07 25.41 -26.54
C VAL A 249 17.43 24.10 -27.22
N VAL A 250 18.51 23.48 -26.74
CA VAL A 250 18.77 22.07 -27.01
C VAL A 250 17.55 21.32 -26.48
N PRO A 251 16.81 20.55 -27.30
CA PRO A 251 15.76 19.70 -26.78
C PRO A 251 16.41 18.80 -25.73
N VAL A 252 16.00 18.96 -24.48
CA VAL A 252 16.27 17.96 -23.46
C VAL A 252 15.44 16.77 -23.90
N ASP A 253 16.10 15.77 -24.49
CA ASP A 253 15.48 14.49 -24.74
C ASP A 253 14.96 14.00 -23.38
N GLU A 254 13.65 14.10 -23.16
CA GLU A 254 12.98 13.40 -22.08
C GLU A 254 13.15 11.92 -22.39
N GLU A 255 14.22 11.34 -21.84
CA GLU A 255 14.52 9.93 -21.89
C GLU A 255 13.27 9.19 -21.40
N GLU A 256 12.51 8.61 -22.34
CA GLU A 256 11.37 7.78 -22.03
C GLU A 256 11.81 6.77 -20.97
N VAL A 257 11.17 6.81 -19.80
CA VAL A 257 11.39 5.83 -18.74
C VAL A 257 10.93 4.49 -19.29
N SER A 258 11.85 3.78 -19.96
CA SER A 258 11.53 2.57 -20.70
C SER A 258 11.04 1.47 -19.75
N ASP A 259 10.05 0.70 -20.22
CA ASP A 259 9.51 -0.51 -19.57
C ASP A 259 10.56 -1.60 -19.27
N GLU A 260 11.82 -1.36 -19.64
CA GLU A 260 12.97 -2.23 -19.38
C GLU A 260 13.17 -2.49 -17.88
N SER A 261 12.77 -1.55 -17.03
CA SER A 261 12.81 -1.70 -15.58
C SER A 261 11.89 -2.84 -15.10
N CYS A 262 10.62 -2.86 -15.50
CA CYS A 262 9.68 -3.90 -15.09
C CYS A 262 10.04 -5.25 -15.72
N THR A 263 10.48 -5.24 -16.98
CA THR A 263 10.95 -6.44 -17.70
C THR A 263 12.13 -7.11 -16.98
N ALA A 264 13.16 -6.34 -16.60
CA ALA A 264 14.32 -6.86 -15.90
C ALA A 264 13.97 -7.47 -14.53
N LEU A 265 12.99 -6.87 -13.82
CA LEU A 265 12.50 -7.42 -12.57
C LEU A 265 11.71 -8.72 -12.82
N GLY A 266 10.83 -8.75 -13.81
CA GLY A 266 10.10 -9.97 -14.19
C GLY A 266 11.05 -11.12 -14.53
N LEU A 267 12.10 -10.85 -15.32
CA LEU A 267 13.14 -11.83 -15.62
C LEU A 267 13.89 -12.30 -14.38
N LYS A 268 14.19 -11.40 -13.43
CA LYS A 268 14.79 -11.78 -12.14
C LYS A 268 13.85 -12.68 -11.33
N LEU A 269 12.59 -12.30 -11.21
CA LEU A 269 11.60 -13.07 -10.46
C LEU A 269 11.38 -14.46 -11.03
N ASN A 270 11.58 -14.66 -12.34
CA ASN A 270 11.49 -15.97 -12.98
C ASN A 270 12.73 -16.85 -12.77
N LYS A 271 13.80 -16.35 -12.12
CA LYS A 271 14.93 -17.20 -11.76
C LYS A 271 14.50 -18.22 -10.69
N ALA A 272 15.02 -19.44 -10.82
CA ALA A 272 14.67 -20.56 -9.94
C ALA A 272 14.85 -20.22 -8.46
N GLU A 273 15.90 -19.49 -8.11
CA GLU A 273 16.19 -19.11 -6.72
C GLU A 273 15.18 -18.09 -6.15
N ASP A 274 14.83 -17.05 -6.93
CA ASP A 274 13.79 -16.08 -6.54
C ASP A 274 12.42 -16.79 -6.40
N GLN A 275 12.07 -17.69 -7.33
CA GLN A 275 10.84 -18.49 -7.23
C GLN A 275 10.83 -19.41 -6.01
N ARG A 276 11.95 -20.08 -5.70
CA ARG A 276 12.10 -20.93 -4.51
C ARG A 276 11.77 -20.12 -3.25
N ILE A 277 12.38 -18.94 -3.11
CA ILE A 277 12.17 -18.06 -1.96
C ILE A 277 10.73 -17.56 -1.89
N ILE A 278 10.16 -17.11 -3.00
CA ILE A 278 8.76 -16.67 -3.03
C ILE A 278 7.83 -17.80 -2.61
N ASN A 279 8.09 -19.03 -3.05
CA ASN A 279 7.28 -20.19 -2.68
C ASN A 279 7.45 -20.58 -1.21
N GLU A 280 8.66 -20.49 -0.66
CA GLU A 280 8.91 -20.68 0.77
C GLU A 280 8.14 -19.65 1.62
N LEU A 281 8.24 -18.37 1.28
CA LEU A 281 7.53 -17.30 1.99
C LEU A 281 6.02 -17.43 1.88
N LYS A 282 5.52 -17.78 0.69
CA LYS A 282 4.12 -18.16 0.52
C LYS A 282 3.76 -19.27 1.48
N ASN A 283 4.54 -20.33 1.55
CA ASN A 283 4.27 -21.45 2.45
C ASN A 283 4.39 -21.09 3.93
N SER A 284 5.13 -20.05 4.31
CA SER A 284 5.28 -19.55 5.68
C SER A 284 4.19 -18.60 6.17
N THR A 285 3.23 -18.17 5.33
CA THR A 285 2.15 -17.23 5.72
C THR A 285 1.26 -17.71 6.88
N HIS A 286 1.21 -19.01 7.17
CA HIS A 286 0.44 -19.57 8.30
C HIS A 286 1.13 -19.40 9.67
N LEU A 287 2.37 -18.87 9.70
CA LEU A 287 3.11 -18.67 10.94
C LEU A 287 2.58 -17.43 11.67
N ASN A 288 2.73 -17.42 13.00
CA ASN A 288 2.36 -16.27 13.84
C ASN A 288 3.52 -15.26 13.98
N TYR A 289 4.44 -15.24 13.02
CA TYR A 289 5.59 -14.33 12.96
C TYR A 289 6.05 -14.16 11.51
N GLU A 290 6.62 -13.00 11.19
CA GLU A 290 7.13 -12.73 9.85
C GLU A 290 8.51 -13.38 9.65
N SER A 291 8.71 -13.93 8.46
CA SER A 291 9.96 -14.46 7.96
C SER A 291 10.29 -13.84 6.61
N GLY A 292 11.56 -13.83 6.25
CA GLY A 292 12.01 -13.20 5.03
C GLY A 292 13.38 -13.65 4.59
N TYR A 293 13.84 -13.03 3.53
CA TYR A 293 15.16 -13.17 2.97
C TYR A 293 15.64 -11.80 2.55
N LYS A 294 16.91 -11.47 2.82
CA LYS A 294 17.57 -10.34 2.16
C LYS A 294 18.54 -10.84 1.11
N GLU A 295 18.63 -10.11 0.01
CA GLU A 295 19.64 -10.35 -1.02
C GLU A 295 20.86 -9.46 -0.75
N GLU A 296 22.01 -10.10 -0.59
CA GLU A 296 23.29 -9.47 -0.31
C GLU A 296 24.37 -10.14 -1.17
N ASN A 297 25.07 -9.36 -2.00
CA ASN A 297 26.06 -9.89 -2.96
C ASN A 297 25.52 -11.02 -3.86
N GLY A 298 24.22 -10.97 -4.21
CA GLY A 298 23.55 -11.99 -5.03
C GLY A 298 23.23 -13.29 -4.28
N GLN A 299 23.45 -13.35 -2.97
CA GLN A 299 23.05 -14.46 -2.11
C GLN A 299 21.85 -14.05 -1.25
N PHE A 300 20.96 -15.01 -1.00
CA PHE A 300 19.83 -14.81 -0.11
C PHE A 300 20.14 -15.29 1.30
N ILE A 301 20.01 -14.38 2.26
CA ILE A 301 20.23 -14.64 3.68
C ILE A 301 18.86 -14.67 4.35
N ASN A 302 18.54 -15.80 5.01
CA ASN A 302 17.30 -15.98 5.74
C ASN A 302 17.20 -15.00 6.93
N LEU A 303 16.03 -14.40 7.09
CA LEU A 303 15.66 -13.53 8.20
C LEU A 303 14.46 -14.16 8.90
N THR A 304 14.59 -14.38 10.21
CA THR A 304 13.47 -14.81 11.05
C THR A 304 13.41 -14.00 12.32
N ASN A 305 12.20 -13.69 12.76
CA ASN A 305 11.95 -13.16 14.09
C ASN A 305 10.82 -13.97 14.74
N PRO A 306 11.11 -15.17 15.30
CA PRO A 306 10.07 -16.09 15.76
C PRO A 306 9.22 -15.54 16.91
N ASN A 307 9.63 -14.42 17.51
CA ASN A 307 9.00 -13.85 18.69
C ASN A 307 8.15 -12.60 18.40
N ALA A 308 8.10 -12.12 17.15
CA ALA A 308 7.35 -10.91 16.83
C ALA A 308 6.76 -10.91 15.41
N ASN A 309 5.65 -10.17 15.26
CA ASN A 309 5.05 -9.85 13.96
C ASN A 309 5.78 -8.71 13.25
N GLU A 310 7.10 -8.65 13.40
CA GLU A 310 7.93 -7.67 12.73
C GLU A 310 9.21 -8.33 12.27
N LEU A 311 9.55 -8.12 11.00
CA LEU A 311 10.83 -8.53 10.48
C LEU A 311 11.83 -7.38 10.52
N TYR A 312 12.90 -7.55 11.30
CA TYR A 312 14.04 -6.64 11.23
C TYR A 312 14.88 -6.95 9.99
N LEU A 313 15.04 -5.96 9.11
CA LEU A 313 15.88 -6.05 7.91
C LEU A 313 17.25 -5.37 8.17
N PRO A 314 18.32 -6.13 8.45
CA PRO A 314 19.66 -5.57 8.58
C PRO A 314 20.25 -5.22 7.21
N ILE A 315 20.27 -3.92 6.90
CA ILE A 315 20.81 -3.37 5.65
C ILE A 315 22.31 -3.15 5.80
N THR A 316 23.08 -3.83 4.98
CA THR A 316 24.54 -3.69 4.85
C THR A 316 24.90 -2.94 3.57
N LEU A 317 26.18 -2.59 3.40
CA LEU A 317 26.69 -1.87 2.22
C LEU A 317 26.40 -2.60 0.89
N THR A 318 26.14 -3.90 0.93
CA THR A 318 25.93 -4.77 -0.23
C THR A 318 24.51 -5.34 -0.31
N THR A 319 23.61 -4.94 0.58
CA THR A 319 22.21 -5.35 0.53
C THR A 319 21.51 -4.66 -0.64
N VAL A 320 20.92 -5.44 -1.55
CA VAL A 320 20.23 -4.94 -2.75
C VAL A 320 18.72 -5.02 -2.64
N GLY A 321 18.17 -5.97 -1.89
CA GLY A 321 16.72 -6.11 -1.76
C GLY A 321 16.33 -7.11 -0.70
N ALA A 322 15.03 -7.28 -0.49
CA ALA A 322 14.49 -8.27 0.43
C ALA A 322 13.11 -8.76 0.00
N TYR A 323 12.75 -9.94 0.48
CA TYR A 323 11.39 -10.47 0.47
C TYR A 323 10.99 -10.84 1.89
N HIS A 324 9.74 -10.63 2.26
CA HIS A 324 9.18 -11.23 3.48
C HIS A 324 7.73 -11.65 3.28
N ASN A 325 7.17 -12.37 4.24
CA ASN A 325 5.75 -12.69 4.25
C ASN A 325 5.00 -11.77 5.23
N HIS A 326 3.74 -11.49 4.91
CA HIS A 326 2.79 -11.02 5.92
C HIS A 326 1.87 -12.18 6.25
N ASN A 327 1.69 -12.42 7.54
CA ASN A 327 1.03 -13.62 8.03
C ASN A 327 -0.47 -13.65 7.68
N GLU A 328 -1.09 -14.81 7.82
CA GLU A 328 -2.54 -14.98 7.85
C GLU A 328 -3.13 -14.30 9.09
N ASN A 329 -4.46 -14.13 9.10
CA ASN A 329 -5.11 -13.75 10.35
C ASN A 329 -5.07 -14.99 11.26
N TYR A 330 -4.80 -14.81 12.54
CA TYR A 330 -4.63 -15.94 13.46
C TYR A 330 -5.26 -15.64 14.82
N LEU A 331 -5.53 -16.69 15.60
CA LEU A 331 -6.00 -16.54 16.97
C LEU A 331 -4.80 -16.36 17.90
N LYS A 332 -4.77 -15.23 18.61
CA LYS A 332 -3.77 -14.94 19.64
C LYS A 332 -4.42 -15.16 21.00
N ARG A 333 -3.73 -15.88 21.89
CA ARG A 333 -4.19 -16.05 23.27
C ARG A 333 -3.78 -14.85 24.11
N GLU A 334 -4.75 -14.17 24.70
CA GLU A 334 -4.57 -13.08 25.65
C GLU A 334 -5.23 -13.49 26.97
N GLY A 335 -4.41 -13.88 27.95
CA GLY A 335 -4.88 -14.53 29.18
C GLY A 335 -5.58 -15.86 28.88
N ASN A 336 -6.84 -15.98 29.34
CA ASN A 336 -7.69 -17.16 29.11
C ASN A 336 -8.60 -17.02 27.87
N THR A 337 -8.45 -15.95 27.09
CA THR A 337 -9.28 -15.68 25.90
C THR A 337 -8.48 -15.80 24.61
N GLU A 338 -9.13 -16.27 23.55
CA GLU A 338 -8.57 -16.26 22.20
C GLU A 338 -9.14 -15.08 21.43
N VAL A 339 -8.27 -14.18 21.00
CA VAL A 339 -8.59 -12.96 20.27
C VAL A 339 -8.17 -13.15 18.81
N PHE A 340 -9.06 -12.81 17.88
CA PHE A 340 -8.76 -12.87 16.45
C PHE A 340 -7.87 -11.70 16.06
N GLN A 341 -6.62 -11.99 15.70
CA GLN A 341 -5.64 -11.01 15.25
C GLN A 341 -5.73 -10.86 13.72
N ASN A 342 -6.22 -9.70 13.28
CA ASN A 342 -6.11 -9.30 11.88
C ASN A 342 -4.68 -8.85 11.57
N THR A 343 -4.16 -9.27 10.42
CA THR A 343 -2.82 -8.89 9.94
C THR A 343 -2.93 -8.08 8.65
N ILE A 344 -1.99 -7.16 8.46
CA ILE A 344 -1.99 -6.21 7.33
C ILE A 344 -1.49 -6.93 6.08
N LYS A 345 -2.25 -6.93 4.97
CA LYS A 345 -1.90 -7.62 3.71
C LYS A 345 -1.28 -6.72 2.64
N THR A 346 -0.69 -5.62 3.07
CA THR A 346 -0.03 -4.59 2.24
C THR A 346 1.24 -4.13 2.96
N PHE A 347 2.10 -3.37 2.27
CA PHE A 347 3.30 -2.79 2.87
C PHE A 347 2.93 -1.88 4.05
N SER A 348 3.52 -2.14 5.21
CA SER A 348 3.42 -1.31 6.40
C SER A 348 4.28 -0.04 6.27
N PRO A 349 4.06 0.99 7.12
CA PRO A 349 4.97 2.13 7.21
C PRO A 349 6.44 1.74 7.42
N GLN A 350 6.68 0.67 8.19
CA GLN A 350 8.03 0.18 8.44
C GLN A 350 8.64 -0.43 7.17
N ASP A 351 7.88 -1.15 6.36
CA ASP A 351 8.35 -1.69 5.08
C ASP A 351 8.77 -0.59 4.11
N LEU A 352 7.96 0.48 4.03
CA LEU A 352 8.26 1.65 3.22
C LEU A 352 9.55 2.34 3.69
N LEU A 353 9.73 2.48 5.01
CA LEU A 353 10.96 3.01 5.59
C LEU A 353 12.18 2.11 5.27
N GLN A 354 12.04 0.79 5.36
CA GLN A 354 13.10 -0.15 4.99
C GLN A 354 13.46 -0.03 3.51
N PHE A 355 12.46 0.12 2.64
CA PHE A 355 12.69 0.33 1.21
C PHE A 355 13.44 1.64 0.94
N VAL A 356 13.09 2.75 1.61
CA VAL A 356 13.85 4.00 1.50
C VAL A 356 15.28 3.85 2.00
N LYS A 357 15.52 3.09 3.07
CA LYS A 357 16.88 2.79 3.55
C LYS A 357 17.67 1.96 2.55
N LEU A 358 17.05 1.00 1.86
CA LEU A 358 17.68 0.24 0.77
C LEU A 358 18.08 1.17 -0.38
N LEU A 359 17.21 2.11 -0.77
CA LEU A 359 17.52 3.10 -1.82
C LEU A 359 18.68 4.01 -1.41
N TYR A 360 18.69 4.50 -0.17
CA TYR A 360 19.79 5.32 0.34
C TYR A 360 21.11 4.54 0.38
N ASN A 361 21.08 3.29 0.86
CA ASN A 361 22.23 2.39 0.87
C ASN A 361 22.76 2.17 -0.55
N ALA A 362 21.87 1.92 -1.51
CA ALA A 362 22.24 1.70 -2.89
C ALA A 362 22.89 2.93 -3.52
N ASN A 363 22.30 4.11 -3.31
CA ASN A 363 22.86 5.37 -3.80
C ASN A 363 24.25 5.65 -3.21
N THR A 364 24.41 5.44 -1.90
CA THR A 364 25.67 5.71 -1.19
C THR A 364 26.78 4.76 -1.60
N ASN A 365 26.45 3.50 -1.89
CA ASN A 365 27.43 2.44 -2.18
C ASN A 365 27.53 2.10 -3.67
N GLY A 366 26.96 2.92 -4.56
CA GLY A 366 27.06 2.71 -6.01
C GLY A 366 26.31 1.48 -6.54
N ILE A 367 25.32 0.97 -5.80
CA ILE A 367 24.44 -0.09 -6.29
C ILE A 367 23.42 0.54 -7.24
N PRO A 368 23.26 0.01 -8.48
CA PRO A 368 22.26 0.55 -9.41
C PRO A 368 20.85 0.51 -8.80
N LEU A 369 20.19 1.68 -8.68
CA LEU A 369 18.86 1.80 -8.05
C LEU A 369 17.79 0.89 -8.68
N LYS A 370 17.91 0.62 -9.99
CA LYS A 370 17.03 -0.31 -10.72
C LYS A 370 17.10 -1.76 -10.23
N LYS A 371 18.14 -2.12 -9.45
CA LYS A 371 18.30 -3.43 -8.80
C LYS A 371 17.66 -3.49 -7.41
N VAL A 372 17.26 -2.34 -6.85
CA VAL A 372 16.67 -2.28 -5.51
C VAL A 372 15.21 -2.70 -5.55
N TYR A 373 14.83 -3.59 -4.64
CA TYR A 373 13.45 -4.06 -4.51
C TYR A 373 13.12 -4.43 -3.06
N LEU A 374 11.83 -4.37 -2.73
CA LEU A 374 11.28 -4.98 -1.51
C LEU A 374 10.00 -5.70 -1.87
N GLY A 375 9.90 -7.00 -1.58
CA GLY A 375 8.73 -7.80 -1.88
C GLY A 375 8.03 -8.32 -0.64
N ILE A 376 6.70 -8.38 -0.68
CA ILE A 376 5.89 -9.06 0.34
C ILE A 376 5.09 -10.18 -0.29
N SER A 377 5.03 -11.33 0.36
CA SER A 377 4.12 -12.41 0.01
C SER A 377 2.98 -12.46 1.01
N VAL A 378 1.75 -12.38 0.53
CA VAL A 378 0.56 -12.34 1.37
C VAL A 378 -0.44 -13.41 0.95
N PRO A 379 -1.21 -13.97 1.90
CA PRO A 379 -2.39 -14.75 1.58
C PRO A 379 -3.44 -13.85 0.91
N LEU A 380 -4.01 -14.29 -0.20
CA LEU A 380 -5.25 -13.69 -0.72
C LEU A 380 -6.40 -14.30 0.07
N GLN A 381 -7.09 -13.46 0.80
CA GLN A 381 -8.38 -13.81 1.36
C GLN A 381 -9.38 -13.76 0.21
N ASP A 382 -9.79 -14.92 -0.33
CA ASP A 382 -11.11 -14.98 -0.95
C ASP A 382 -12.07 -14.86 0.24
N ASP A 383 -12.85 -13.77 0.31
CA ASP A 383 -13.72 -13.38 1.45
C ASP A 383 -14.81 -14.40 1.82
N LYS A 384 -14.75 -15.61 1.28
CA LYS A 384 -15.66 -16.69 1.56
C LYS A 384 -14.87 -17.96 1.80
N VAL A 385 -15.14 -18.54 2.96
CA VAL A 385 -14.92 -19.94 3.32
C VAL A 385 -13.58 -20.26 4.01
N LEU A 386 -13.57 -20.04 5.33
CA LEU A 386 -12.89 -20.96 6.26
C LEU A 386 -13.53 -22.35 6.10
N ASN A 387 -13.01 -23.21 5.22
CA ASN A 387 -13.37 -24.62 5.23
C ASN A 387 -12.17 -25.45 5.69
N THR A 388 -12.43 -26.25 6.72
CA THR A 388 -11.62 -27.29 7.35
C THR A 388 -11.19 -28.44 6.40
N THR A 389 -11.20 -28.24 5.07
CA THR A 389 -11.04 -29.30 4.06
C THR A 389 -9.91 -29.09 3.05
N GLY A 390 -8.94 -28.21 3.33
CA GLY A 390 -7.68 -28.19 2.58
C GLY A 390 -7.74 -27.50 1.22
N GLN A 391 -8.33 -26.30 1.16
CA GLN A 391 -8.20 -25.46 -0.03
C GLN A 391 -6.82 -24.78 -0.10
N ILE A 392 -6.29 -24.70 -1.32
CA ILE A 392 -5.08 -23.96 -1.66
C ILE A 392 -5.42 -22.47 -1.53
N LEU A 393 -4.99 -21.82 -0.45
CA LEU A 393 -5.01 -20.37 -0.35
C LEU A 393 -4.25 -19.79 -1.54
N LYS A 394 -4.93 -19.00 -2.38
CA LYS A 394 -4.24 -18.23 -3.40
C LYS A 394 -3.32 -17.25 -2.68
N LYS A 395 -2.07 -17.15 -3.11
CA LYS A 395 -1.08 -16.27 -2.47
C LYS A 395 -0.53 -15.31 -3.52
N LYS A 396 -0.41 -14.04 -3.17
CA LYS A 396 0.07 -12.98 -4.06
C LYS A 396 1.36 -12.40 -3.51
N THR A 397 2.24 -12.01 -4.43
CA THR A 397 3.47 -11.31 -4.10
C THR A 397 3.38 -9.90 -4.67
N TYR A 398 3.61 -8.90 -3.82
CA TYR A 398 3.71 -7.50 -4.21
C TYR A 398 5.16 -7.07 -4.12
N ILE A 399 5.62 -6.19 -5.01
CA ILE A 399 7.01 -5.73 -5.03
C ILE A 399 7.03 -4.23 -5.21
N LEU A 400 7.80 -3.55 -4.35
CA LEU A 400 8.18 -2.16 -4.51
C LEU A 400 9.43 -2.06 -5.38
N LYS A 401 9.37 -1.14 -6.32
CA LYS A 401 10.49 -0.80 -7.20
C LYS A 401 10.59 0.72 -7.33
N TYR A 402 11.82 1.21 -7.41
CA TYR A 402 12.10 2.62 -7.65
C TYR A 402 12.54 2.85 -9.10
N SER A 403 11.86 3.77 -9.77
CA SER A 403 12.14 4.20 -11.15
C SER A 403 12.69 5.63 -11.24
N GLY A 404 12.86 6.32 -10.10
CA GLY A 404 13.34 7.70 -10.08
C GLY A 404 14.85 7.85 -10.14
N SER A 405 15.31 9.10 -10.24
CA SER A 405 16.72 9.47 -10.12
C SER A 405 17.22 9.46 -8.67
N ALA A 406 18.51 9.27 -8.47
CA ALA A 406 19.18 9.32 -7.17
C ALA A 406 18.94 10.62 -6.40
N VAL A 407 18.83 11.75 -7.10
CA VAL A 407 18.60 13.08 -6.48
C VAL A 407 17.22 13.20 -5.82
N ASN A 408 16.28 12.31 -6.17
CA ASN A 408 14.92 12.31 -5.64
C ASN A 408 14.74 11.37 -4.45
N ILE A 409 15.81 10.67 -4.02
CA ILE A 409 15.75 9.80 -2.84
C ILE A 409 15.59 10.69 -1.60
N PRO A 410 14.55 10.49 -0.77
CA PRO A 410 14.37 11.24 0.46
C PRO A 410 15.59 11.08 1.38
N SER A 411 16.09 12.18 1.96
CA SER A 411 17.17 12.09 2.94
C SER A 411 16.73 11.29 4.18
N LEU A 412 17.63 10.50 4.75
CA LEU A 412 17.32 9.70 5.95
C LEU A 412 16.90 10.54 7.16
N LEU A 413 17.40 11.78 7.26
CA LEU A 413 16.99 12.73 8.29
C LEU A 413 15.50 13.10 8.19
N ASN A 414 14.93 13.07 6.98
CA ASN A 414 13.49 13.24 6.77
C ASN A 414 12.73 11.90 6.87
N ALA A 415 13.43 10.77 6.76
CA ALA A 415 12.84 9.44 6.80
C ALA A 415 12.42 9.00 8.21
N GLY A 416 12.99 9.59 9.27
CA GLY A 416 12.51 9.40 10.66
C GLY A 416 11.03 9.74 10.84
N ASN A 417 10.46 10.55 9.93
CA ASN A 417 9.05 10.96 9.98
C ASN A 417 8.09 10.00 9.25
N PHE A 418 8.56 8.89 8.66
CA PHE A 418 7.68 7.87 8.05
C PHE A 418 6.86 7.05 9.07
N ALA A 419 7.10 7.25 10.37
CA ALA A 419 6.27 6.67 11.42
C ALA A 419 4.82 7.21 11.41
N SER A 420 4.58 8.37 10.79
CA SER A 420 3.23 8.86 10.50
C SER A 420 2.76 8.38 9.12
N PRO A 421 1.59 7.71 9.01
CA PRO A 421 0.97 7.34 7.74
C PRO A 421 0.86 8.50 6.73
N GLU A 422 0.79 9.74 7.22
CA GLU A 422 0.65 10.96 6.40
C GLU A 422 1.90 11.25 5.57
N ASN A 423 3.09 10.94 6.07
CA ASN A 423 4.36 11.22 5.38
C ASN A 423 4.71 10.17 4.31
N ASN A 424 4.20 8.95 4.42
CA ASN A 424 4.45 7.86 3.46
C ASN A 424 3.97 8.20 2.04
N SER A 425 2.87 8.96 1.94
CA SER A 425 2.25 9.31 0.66
C SER A 425 3.05 10.32 -0.17
N LYS A 426 3.82 11.19 0.49
CA LYS A 426 4.53 12.33 -0.13
C LYS A 426 5.79 11.92 -0.89
N TYR A 427 6.41 10.79 -0.52
CA TYR A 427 7.75 10.41 -0.97
C TYR A 427 7.81 9.18 -1.88
N LEU A 428 6.80 8.31 -1.89
CA LEU A 428 6.89 7.00 -2.55
C LEU A 428 6.03 6.83 -3.80
N PHE A 429 5.11 7.75 -4.06
CA PHE A 429 4.24 7.69 -5.24
C PHE A 429 4.29 8.98 -6.04
N LYS A 430 5.47 9.33 -6.59
CA LYS A 430 5.51 10.26 -7.72
C LYS A 430 5.12 9.46 -8.97
N LYS A 431 3.83 9.51 -9.31
CA LYS A 431 3.30 8.91 -10.53
C LYS A 431 3.87 9.70 -11.71
N ASN A 432 4.77 9.08 -12.49
CA ASN A 432 5.22 9.65 -13.76
C ASN A 432 4.04 9.85 -14.69
#